data_AF-A0A420YPV0-F1
#
_entry.id   AF-A0A420YPV0-F1
#
_cell.length_a   1.000
_cell.length_b   1.000
_cell.length_c   1.000
_cell.angle_alpha   90.00
_cell.angle_beta   90.00
_cell.angle_gamma   90.00
#
_symmetry.space_group_name_H-M   'P 1'
#
loop_
_entity.id
_entity.type
_entity.pdbx_description
1 polymer ?
#
loop_
_entity_poly.entity_id
_entity_poly.type
_entity_poly.pdbx_seq_one_letter_code
_entity_poly.pdbx_strand_id
1 'polypeptide(L)'
;MILHQAYLHIFDKNSGNLLLSQKELPLSNPYITEYFTKIIEKTLKSDPRHGVLPPEEPLLGFLADDSIPFIEKTQQLAHKLYEIIAPAEDIPAADYVFASGINDQGGNFFAILRLDYSSKYTHFLDYEDDQVLNTVLQNHAILPNPSQKLSEAFIVDTSNGQYQLIERKYIVEGKKIPYFSEQFLEITPPTSTQEQIKEIKKTVTHVAKKYDEENYLALATTQQAIFTQLEESDEIDAGIIFDTVFKDKPLAKEAAYQAIATEKIP
;
A
#
# COMPACT_ATOMS: atom_id res chain seq x y z
N MET A 1 3.78 1.73 -17.99
CA MET A 1 4.77 1.97 -16.93
C MET A 1 6.11 1.40 -17.40
N ILE A 2 7.23 2.03 -17.07
CA ILE A 2 8.58 1.57 -17.43
C ILE A 2 9.44 1.50 -16.16
N LEU A 3 10.10 0.38 -15.91
CA LEU A 3 11.08 0.23 -14.82
C LEU A 3 12.46 0.70 -15.29
N HIS A 4 13.13 1.50 -14.48
CA HIS A 4 14.50 1.95 -14.71
C HIS A 4 15.50 1.22 -13.84
N GLN A 5 15.23 1.13 -12.53
CA GLN A 5 16.11 0.46 -11.58
C GLN A 5 15.31 -0.32 -10.54
N ALA A 6 15.86 -1.44 -10.07
CA ALA A 6 15.27 -2.19 -8.96
C ALA A 6 16.33 -2.91 -8.11
N TYR A 7 16.17 -2.89 -6.79
CA TYR A 7 17.04 -3.58 -5.83
C TYR A 7 16.20 -4.43 -4.87
N LEU A 8 16.59 -5.69 -4.70
CA LEU A 8 16.00 -6.63 -3.74
C LEU A 8 16.92 -6.73 -2.52
N HIS A 9 16.42 -6.36 -1.35
CA HIS A 9 17.11 -6.51 -0.08
C HIS A 9 16.46 -7.64 0.72
N ILE A 10 17.26 -8.53 1.30
CA ILE A 10 16.77 -9.69 2.06
C ILE A 10 16.78 -9.33 3.54
N PHE A 11 15.62 -9.44 4.19
CA PHE A 11 15.48 -9.17 5.63
C PHE A 11 15.28 -10.52 6.33
N ASP A 12 16.39 -11.18 6.66
CA ASP A 12 16.38 -12.44 7.38
C ASP A 12 16.28 -12.17 8.88
N LYS A 13 15.05 -11.91 9.33
CA LYS A 13 14.74 -11.70 10.74
C LYS A 13 15.08 -12.91 11.61
N ASN A 14 14.95 -14.13 11.07
CA ASN A 14 15.20 -15.36 11.84
C ASN A 14 16.67 -15.51 12.22
N SER A 15 17.57 -15.05 11.35
CA SER A 15 19.01 -15.05 11.61
C SER A 15 19.53 -13.69 12.11
N GLY A 16 18.67 -12.69 12.28
CA GLY A 16 19.05 -11.34 12.67
C GLY A 16 19.88 -10.58 11.62
N ASN A 17 19.78 -10.96 10.34
CA ASN A 17 20.60 -10.40 9.26
C ASN A 17 19.81 -9.52 8.30
N LEU A 18 20.36 -8.35 8.00
CA LEU A 18 19.97 -7.51 6.86
C LEU A 18 21.00 -7.67 5.75
N LEU A 19 20.61 -8.27 4.63
CA LEU A 19 21.47 -8.43 3.46
C LEU A 19 21.10 -7.39 2.40
N LEU A 20 21.89 -6.32 2.36
CA LEU A 20 21.70 -5.26 1.40
C LEU A 20 22.29 -5.65 0.04
N SER A 21 21.47 -5.63 -1.03
CA SER A 21 22.00 -5.79 -2.38
C SER A 21 23.00 -4.69 -2.73
N GLN A 22 24.05 -5.11 -3.44
CA GLN A 22 25.11 -4.27 -3.99
C GLN A 22 24.99 -4.11 -5.51
N LYS A 23 24.04 -4.80 -6.14
CA LYS A 23 23.81 -4.77 -7.59
C LYS A 23 22.33 -4.71 -7.90
N GLU A 24 22.03 -4.01 -8.99
CA GLU A 24 20.68 -3.92 -9.52
C GLU A 24 20.18 -5.30 -9.98
N LEU A 25 18.87 -5.52 -9.86
CA LEU A 25 18.20 -6.62 -10.52
C LEU A 25 18.39 -6.49 -12.05
N PRO A 26 18.61 -7.59 -12.78
CA PRO A 26 18.89 -7.51 -14.21
C PRO A 26 17.60 -7.26 -15.01
N LEU A 27 17.15 -6.00 -15.03
CA LEU A 27 15.93 -5.55 -15.74
C LEU A 27 16.04 -5.65 -17.27
N SER A 28 17.21 -6.00 -17.81
CA SER A 28 17.35 -6.44 -19.20
C SER A 28 16.69 -7.80 -19.47
N ASN A 29 16.42 -8.60 -18.43
CA ASN A 29 15.68 -9.84 -18.56
C ASN A 29 14.16 -9.54 -18.56
N PRO A 30 13.45 -9.80 -19.68
CA PRO A 30 12.04 -9.46 -19.80
C PRO A 30 11.16 -10.17 -18.77
N TYR A 31 11.52 -11.38 -18.34
CA TYR A 31 10.74 -12.12 -17.34
C TYR A 31 10.81 -11.47 -15.95
N ILE A 32 11.96 -10.91 -15.58
CA ILE A 32 12.14 -10.22 -14.30
C ILE A 32 11.41 -8.88 -14.33
N THR A 33 11.57 -8.13 -15.42
CA THR A 33 10.89 -6.84 -15.62
C THR A 33 9.38 -7.02 -15.63
N GLU A 34 8.87 -8.02 -16.34
CA GLU A 34 7.43 -8.33 -16.38
C GLU A 34 6.90 -8.74 -15.00
N TYR A 35 7.65 -9.54 -14.25
CA TYR A 35 7.28 -9.96 -12.90
C TYR A 35 7.06 -8.76 -11.96
N PHE A 36 8.02 -7.84 -11.87
CA PHE A 36 7.89 -6.66 -10.99
C PHE A 36 6.88 -5.64 -11.52
N THR A 37 6.80 -5.45 -12.83
CA THR A 37 5.77 -4.61 -13.46
C THR A 37 4.37 -5.07 -13.05
N LYS A 38 4.09 -6.38 -13.15
CA LYS A 38 2.80 -6.95 -12.75
C LYS A 38 2.51 -6.76 -11.25
N ILE A 39 3.51 -6.89 -10.37
CA ILE A 39 3.33 -6.65 -8.93
C ILE A 39 2.92 -5.20 -8.67
N ILE A 40 3.60 -4.24 -9.28
CA ILE A 40 3.29 -2.81 -9.10
C ILE A 40 1.89 -2.50 -9.66
N GLU A 41 1.57 -2.95 -10.87
CA GLU A 41 0.23 -2.77 -11.45
C GLU A 41 -0.86 -3.41 -10.58
N LYS A 42 -0.60 -4.61 -10.04
CA LYS A 42 -1.53 -5.27 -9.13
C LYS A 42 -1.70 -4.47 -7.85
N THR A 43 -0.63 -3.92 -7.31
CA THR A 43 -0.63 -3.08 -6.09
C THR A 43 -1.48 -1.83 -6.31
N LEU A 44 -1.26 -1.10 -7.41
CA LEU A 44 -2.04 0.08 -7.79
C LEU A 44 -3.54 -0.24 -7.93
N LYS A 45 -3.89 -1.43 -8.44
CA LYS A 45 -5.29 -1.88 -8.59
C LYS A 45 -5.88 -2.54 -7.33
N SER A 46 -5.13 -2.65 -6.24
CA SER A 46 -5.52 -3.41 -5.05
C SER A 46 -6.19 -2.54 -3.97
N ASP A 47 -6.84 -1.44 -4.36
CA ASP A 47 -7.48 -0.48 -3.45
C ASP A 47 -6.49 0.05 -2.38
N PRO A 48 -5.40 0.71 -2.81
CA PRO A 48 -4.48 1.35 -1.88
C PRO A 48 -5.09 2.63 -1.28
N ARG A 49 -4.55 3.10 -0.16
CA ARG A 49 -4.78 4.46 0.32
C ARG A 49 -4.05 5.44 -0.56
N HIS A 50 -4.75 6.47 -1.02
CA HIS A 50 -4.17 7.55 -1.81
C HIS A 50 -3.87 8.73 -0.90
N GLY A 51 -2.75 9.40 -1.11
CA GLY A 51 -2.43 10.65 -0.42
C GLY A 51 -1.42 11.47 -1.18
N VAL A 52 -1.04 12.63 -0.63
CA VAL A 52 -0.04 13.52 -1.21
C VAL A 52 0.98 13.86 -0.14
N LEU A 53 2.26 13.62 -0.41
CA LEU A 53 3.35 14.17 0.37
C LEU A 53 3.49 15.65 0.00
N PRO A 54 3.38 16.58 0.96
CA PRO A 54 3.55 17.98 0.67
C PRO A 54 5.02 18.29 0.28
N PRO A 55 5.30 19.39 -0.45
CA PRO A 55 6.66 19.69 -0.92
C PRO A 55 7.72 19.80 0.19
N GLU A 56 7.30 20.17 1.40
CA GLU A 56 8.15 20.26 2.59
C GLU A 56 8.45 18.92 3.26
N GLU A 57 7.80 17.83 2.83
CA GLU A 57 7.99 16.50 3.39
C GLU A 57 9.43 16.01 3.14
N PRO A 58 10.25 15.76 4.18
CA PRO A 58 11.63 15.33 4.03
C PRO A 58 11.78 14.06 3.17
N LEU A 59 10.84 13.11 3.29
CA LEU A 59 10.87 11.90 2.47
C LEU A 59 10.77 12.21 0.97
N LEU A 60 9.90 13.13 0.56
CA LEU A 60 9.75 13.49 -0.85
C LEU A 60 11.02 14.14 -1.39
N GLY A 61 11.61 15.07 -0.62
CA GLY A 61 12.89 15.70 -0.97
C GLY A 61 14.02 14.69 -1.13
N PHE A 62 14.15 13.75 -0.19
CA PHE A 62 15.14 12.67 -0.26
C PHE A 62 14.95 11.77 -1.48
N LEU A 63 13.72 11.38 -1.79
CA LEU A 63 13.41 10.51 -2.93
C LEU A 63 13.66 11.23 -4.27
N ALA A 64 13.38 12.53 -4.36
CA ALA A 64 13.57 13.34 -5.56
C ALA A 64 15.01 13.85 -5.77
N ASP A 65 15.91 13.71 -4.80
CA ASP A 65 17.29 14.22 -4.90
C ASP A 65 18.15 13.35 -5.83
N ASP A 66 18.36 13.80 -7.07
CA ASP A 66 19.19 13.12 -8.08
C ASP A 66 20.69 13.06 -7.72
N SER A 67 21.14 13.83 -6.72
CA SER A 67 22.54 13.76 -6.25
C SER A 67 22.83 12.50 -5.43
N ILE A 68 21.79 11.87 -4.86
CA ILE A 68 21.89 10.63 -4.10
C ILE A 68 21.63 9.45 -5.05
N PRO A 69 22.61 8.54 -5.25
CA PRO A 69 22.42 7.36 -6.09
C PRO A 69 21.23 6.52 -5.61
N PHE A 70 20.44 5.98 -6.55
CA PHE A 70 19.26 5.19 -6.21
C PHE A 70 19.55 4.04 -5.25
N ILE A 71 20.64 3.28 -5.47
CA ILE A 71 21.09 2.20 -4.57
C ILE A 71 21.32 2.69 -3.14
N GLU A 72 21.86 3.90 -2.97
CA GLU A 72 22.10 4.47 -1.64
C GLU A 72 20.76 4.78 -0.96
N LYS A 73 19.79 5.33 -1.70
CA LYS A 73 18.42 5.53 -1.20
C LYS A 73 17.79 4.22 -0.75
N THR A 74 17.88 3.16 -1.55
CA THR A 74 17.29 1.86 -1.21
C THR A 74 17.96 1.24 0.02
N GLN A 75 19.28 1.36 0.15
CA GLN A 75 20.04 0.84 1.30
C GLN A 75 19.74 1.60 2.60
N GLN A 76 19.67 2.94 2.55
CA GLN A 76 19.31 3.74 3.72
C GLN A 76 17.89 3.44 4.20
N LEU A 77 16.92 3.39 3.28
CA LEU A 77 15.54 3.05 3.62
C LEU A 77 15.40 1.61 4.11
N ALA A 78 16.12 0.66 3.51
CA ALA A 78 16.12 -0.72 3.97
C ALA A 78 16.69 -0.87 5.39
N HIS A 79 17.76 -0.14 5.70
CA HIS A 79 18.32 -0.10 7.06
C HIS A 79 17.33 0.46 8.07
N LYS A 80 16.75 1.64 7.77
CA LYS A 80 15.72 2.28 8.62
C LYS A 80 14.55 1.33 8.88
N LEU A 81 14.05 0.67 7.84
CA LEU A 81 12.96 -0.29 7.97
C LEU A 81 13.35 -1.51 8.81
N TYR A 82 14.56 -2.03 8.63
CA TYR A 82 15.04 -3.20 9.37
C TYR A 82 15.15 -2.93 10.88
N GLU A 83 15.62 -1.75 11.28
CA GLU A 83 15.69 -1.34 12.70
C GLU A 83 14.32 -1.35 13.38
N ILE A 84 13.25 -1.07 12.63
CA ILE A 84 11.87 -1.10 13.13
C ILE A 84 11.35 -2.53 13.21
N ILE A 85 11.55 -3.35 12.17
CA ILE A 85 10.93 -4.68 12.10
C ILE A 85 11.70 -5.77 12.86
N ALA A 86 13.02 -5.63 13.02
CA ALA A 86 13.85 -6.60 13.71
C ALA A 86 13.41 -6.88 15.15
N PRO A 87 13.15 -5.87 16.01
CA PRO A 87 12.66 -6.10 17.37
C PRO A 87 11.16 -6.42 17.45
N ALA A 88 10.37 -6.17 16.40
CA ALA A 88 8.92 -6.31 16.44
C ALA A 88 8.48 -7.74 16.11
N GLU A 89 8.32 -8.61 17.13
CA GLU A 89 8.01 -10.05 16.99
C GLU A 89 6.86 -10.35 16.02
N ASP A 90 5.77 -9.57 16.09
CA ASP A 90 4.56 -9.76 15.28
C ASP A 90 4.71 -9.44 13.80
N ILE A 91 5.74 -8.69 13.39
CA ILE A 91 5.98 -8.37 11.98
C ILE A 91 6.72 -9.58 11.35
N PRO A 92 6.12 -10.29 10.38
CA PRO A 92 6.76 -11.46 9.80
C PRO A 92 7.98 -11.07 8.96
N ALA A 93 8.92 -12.00 8.80
CA ALA A 93 10.03 -11.84 7.87
C ALA A 93 9.52 -11.75 6.42
N ALA A 94 10.15 -10.90 5.61
CA ALA A 94 9.82 -10.67 4.22
C ALA A 94 11.04 -10.07 3.52
N ASP A 95 11.10 -10.15 2.20
CA ASP A 95 12.09 -9.38 1.44
C ASP A 95 11.46 -8.09 0.95
N TYR A 96 12.29 -7.10 0.61
CA TYR A 96 11.79 -5.82 0.10
C TYR A 96 12.44 -5.48 -1.23
N VAL A 97 11.60 -5.11 -2.20
CA VAL A 97 12.06 -4.56 -3.46
C VAL A 97 11.80 -3.07 -3.49
N PHE A 98 12.84 -2.35 -3.87
CA PHE A 98 12.79 -0.93 -4.13
C PHE A 98 12.95 -0.74 -5.63
N ALA A 99 12.02 -0.03 -6.27
CA ALA A 99 12.03 0.17 -7.71
C ALA A 99 11.78 1.64 -8.07
N SER A 100 12.36 2.07 -9.18
CA SER A 100 12.10 3.38 -9.79
C SER A 100 11.79 3.25 -11.27
N GLY A 101 11.13 4.26 -11.82
CA GLY A 101 10.72 4.24 -13.21
C GLY A 101 9.81 5.40 -13.60
N ILE A 102 9.12 5.24 -14.71
CA ILE A 102 8.12 6.18 -15.23
C ILE A 102 6.73 5.54 -15.16
N ASN A 103 5.78 6.23 -14.53
CA ASN A 103 4.39 5.79 -14.41
C ASN A 103 3.63 5.99 -15.74
N ASP A 104 2.37 5.55 -15.81
CA ASP A 104 1.56 5.66 -17.04
C ASP A 104 1.25 7.10 -17.46
N GLN A 105 1.38 8.06 -16.54
CA GLN A 105 1.17 9.49 -16.77
C GLN A 105 2.46 10.23 -17.14
N GLY A 106 3.60 9.54 -17.18
CA GLY A 106 4.91 10.12 -17.51
C GLY A 106 5.68 10.68 -16.32
N GLY A 107 5.16 10.58 -15.09
CA GLY A 107 5.83 11.00 -13.86
C GLY A 107 6.84 9.96 -13.36
N ASN A 108 7.91 10.44 -12.73
CA ASN A 108 8.91 9.58 -12.08
C ASN A 108 8.32 8.98 -10.81
N PHE A 109 8.44 7.67 -10.63
CA PHE A 109 7.97 7.02 -9.41
C PHE A 109 9.09 6.33 -8.64
N PHE A 110 8.86 6.18 -7.35
CA PHE A 110 9.61 5.34 -6.43
C PHE A 110 8.64 4.36 -5.75
N ALA A 111 9.01 3.09 -5.68
CA ALA A 111 8.19 2.04 -5.09
C ALA A 111 8.98 1.23 -4.05
N ILE A 112 8.33 0.92 -2.93
CA ILE A 112 8.77 -0.01 -1.89
C ILE A 112 7.73 -1.12 -1.82
N LEU A 113 8.15 -2.37 -2.03
CA LEU A 113 7.26 -3.52 -2.16
C LEU A 113 7.68 -4.59 -1.16
N ARG A 114 6.82 -4.93 -0.21
CA ARG A 114 7.04 -6.06 0.70
C ARG A 114 6.71 -7.37 0.00
N LEU A 115 7.70 -8.25 -0.11
CA LEU A 115 7.57 -9.57 -0.70
C LEU A 115 7.54 -10.64 0.39
N ASP A 116 6.33 -11.01 0.80
CA ASP A 116 6.14 -12.14 1.71
C ASP A 116 6.52 -13.45 0.99
N TYR A 117 7.69 -13.99 1.33
CA TYR A 117 8.16 -15.26 0.78
C TYR A 117 7.50 -16.45 1.48
N SER A 118 7.49 -17.59 0.79
CA SER A 118 6.86 -18.82 1.27
C SER A 118 7.78 -20.02 1.09
N SER A 119 7.54 -21.05 1.89
CA SER A 119 8.22 -22.33 1.75
C SER A 119 7.40 -23.27 0.86
N LYS A 120 7.99 -23.77 -0.23
CA LYS A 120 7.36 -24.76 -1.12
C LYS A 120 8.30 -25.93 -1.40
N TYR A 121 7.71 -27.11 -1.62
CA TYR A 121 8.45 -28.29 -2.04
C TYR A 121 8.59 -28.30 -3.56
N THR A 122 9.77 -28.67 -4.06
CA THR A 122 10.05 -28.92 -5.47
C THR A 122 10.73 -30.28 -5.65
N HIS A 123 10.60 -30.85 -6.84
CA HIS A 123 11.42 -31.99 -7.23
C HIS A 123 12.86 -31.54 -7.49
N PHE A 124 13.80 -32.42 -7.23
CA PHE A 124 15.20 -32.26 -7.57
C PHE A 124 15.71 -33.59 -8.11
N LEU A 125 16.38 -33.51 -9.25
CA LEU A 125 16.99 -34.67 -9.90
C LEU A 125 18.42 -34.79 -9.37
N ASP A 126 18.68 -35.90 -8.68
CA ASP A 126 20.00 -36.28 -8.21
C ASP A 126 20.44 -37.60 -8.84
N TYR A 127 21.70 -37.96 -8.65
CA TYR A 127 22.27 -39.22 -9.09
C TYR A 127 23.01 -39.90 -7.94
N GLU A 128 22.66 -41.16 -7.68
CA GLU A 128 23.37 -42.02 -6.72
C GLU A 128 23.79 -43.29 -7.46
N ASP A 129 25.09 -43.59 -7.49
CA ASP A 129 25.68 -44.74 -8.21
C ASP A 129 25.20 -44.90 -9.67
N ASP A 130 25.22 -43.79 -10.44
CA ASP A 130 24.74 -43.71 -11.83
C ASP A 130 23.24 -44.04 -12.02
N GLN A 131 22.47 -44.10 -10.93
CA GLN A 131 21.02 -44.26 -10.95
C GLN A 131 20.31 -42.93 -10.72
N VAL A 132 19.20 -42.74 -11.44
CA VAL A 132 18.34 -41.56 -11.28
C VAL A 132 17.65 -41.63 -9.92
N LEU A 133 17.96 -40.67 -9.04
CA LEU A 133 17.30 -40.46 -7.75
C LEU A 133 16.48 -39.17 -7.81
N ASN A 134 15.16 -39.30 -7.84
CA ASN A 134 14.28 -38.15 -7.69
C ASN A 134 14.05 -37.88 -6.20
N THR A 135 14.52 -36.73 -5.72
CA THR A 135 14.30 -36.28 -4.35
C THR A 135 13.38 -35.06 -4.30
N VAL A 136 12.94 -34.73 -3.09
CA VAL A 136 12.08 -33.58 -2.83
C VAL A 136 12.82 -32.65 -1.88
N LEU A 137 13.02 -31.40 -2.31
CA LEU A 137 13.62 -30.35 -1.47
C LEU A 137 12.59 -29.27 -1.16
N GLN A 138 12.73 -28.66 0.01
CA GLN A 138 11.94 -27.50 0.40
C GLN A 138 12.75 -26.23 0.11
N ASN A 139 12.20 -25.33 -0.71
CA ASN A 139 12.74 -23.99 -0.89
C ASN A 139 11.96 -23.03 0.00
N HIS A 140 12.66 -22.35 0.91
CA HIS A 140 12.06 -21.45 1.89
C HIS A 140 11.89 -19.99 1.41
N ALA A 141 12.48 -19.63 0.26
CA ALA A 141 12.55 -18.25 -0.23
C ALA A 141 11.76 -18.05 -1.54
N ILE A 142 10.60 -18.70 -1.68
CA ILE A 142 9.76 -18.53 -2.88
C ILE A 142 9.00 -17.21 -2.79
N LEU A 143 9.36 -16.27 -3.65
CA LEU A 143 8.70 -14.97 -3.81
C LEU A 143 7.21 -15.10 -4.19
N PRO A 144 6.37 -14.10 -3.87
CA PRO A 144 4.93 -14.16 -4.11
C PRO A 144 4.58 -14.23 -5.60
N ASN A 145 3.38 -14.71 -5.91
CA ASN A 145 2.84 -14.67 -7.28
C ASN A 145 2.60 -13.20 -7.67
N PRO A 146 2.94 -12.76 -8.89
CA PRO A 146 2.76 -11.36 -9.29
C PRO A 146 1.29 -10.90 -9.30
N SER A 147 0.33 -11.83 -9.31
CA SER A 147 -1.10 -11.52 -9.20
C SER A 147 -1.61 -11.39 -7.76
N GLN A 148 -0.79 -11.72 -6.76
CA GLN A 148 -1.15 -11.63 -5.34
C GLN A 148 -1.12 -10.17 -4.85
N LYS A 149 -2.11 -9.78 -4.05
CA LYS A 149 -2.09 -8.49 -3.36
C LYS A 149 -0.99 -8.52 -2.29
N LEU A 150 -0.07 -7.56 -2.35
CA LEU A 150 0.95 -7.40 -1.33
C LEU A 150 0.31 -7.02 0.01
N SER A 151 0.94 -7.46 1.10
CA SER A 151 0.52 -7.07 2.44
C SER A 151 0.86 -5.60 2.71
N GLU A 152 1.99 -5.11 2.19
CA GLU A 152 2.47 -3.75 2.38
C GLU A 152 3.21 -3.26 1.13
N ALA A 153 2.96 -2.00 0.76
CA ALA A 153 3.61 -1.35 -0.37
C ALA A 153 3.45 0.18 -0.27
N PHE A 154 4.44 0.91 -0.77
CA PHE A 154 4.39 2.36 -0.92
C PHE A 154 4.87 2.72 -2.32
N ILE A 155 4.06 3.42 -3.10
CA ILE A 155 4.41 3.88 -4.44
C ILE A 155 4.14 5.38 -4.46
N VAL A 156 5.12 6.19 -4.84
CA VAL A 156 4.98 7.66 -4.88
C VAL A 156 5.50 8.19 -6.20
N ASP A 157 4.77 9.14 -6.80
CA ASP A 157 5.28 9.99 -7.85
C ASP A 157 6.14 11.10 -7.22
N THR A 158 7.44 11.05 -7.48
CA THR A 158 8.41 11.95 -6.84
C THR A 158 8.34 13.37 -7.40
N SER A 159 7.57 13.61 -8.48
CA SER A 159 7.42 14.94 -9.08
C SER A 159 6.31 15.77 -8.43
N ASN A 160 5.29 15.11 -7.88
CA ASN A 160 4.11 15.78 -7.31
C ASN A 160 3.71 15.28 -5.92
N GLY A 161 4.40 14.27 -5.39
CA GLY A 161 4.16 13.72 -4.05
C GLY A 161 2.94 12.80 -3.94
N GLN A 162 2.18 12.58 -5.03
CA GLN A 162 1.03 11.68 -5.01
C GLN A 162 1.49 10.25 -4.74
N TYR A 163 0.90 9.59 -3.75
CA TYR A 163 1.28 8.25 -3.35
C TYR A 163 0.10 7.31 -3.18
N GLN A 164 0.40 6.01 -3.33
CA GLN A 164 -0.44 4.89 -2.98
C GLN A 164 0.24 4.07 -1.88
N LEU A 165 -0.53 3.74 -0.83
CA LEU A 165 -0.06 3.02 0.34
C LEU A 165 -0.95 1.81 0.64
N ILE A 166 -0.33 0.64 0.75
CA ILE A 166 -0.91 -0.56 1.36
C ILE A 166 -0.11 -0.83 2.62
N GLU A 167 -0.77 -1.06 3.74
CA GLU A 167 -0.08 -1.44 4.98
C GLU A 167 -0.98 -2.26 5.89
N ARG A 168 -0.35 -2.97 6.83
CA ARG A 168 -1.05 -3.72 7.89
C ARG A 168 -0.74 -3.10 9.25
N LYS A 169 -1.65 -3.35 10.18
CA LYS A 169 -1.43 -3.03 11.60
C LYS A 169 -0.84 -4.23 12.30
N TYR A 170 0.32 -4.07 12.91
CA TYR A 170 0.99 -5.07 13.75
C TYR A 170 1.14 -4.54 15.17
N ILE A 171 1.41 -5.43 16.12
CA ILE A 171 1.76 -5.02 17.47
C ILE A 171 3.24 -4.65 17.49
N VAL A 172 3.52 -3.38 17.74
CA VAL A 172 4.87 -2.85 17.96
C VAL A 172 4.86 -2.23 19.35
N GLU A 173 5.78 -2.65 20.22
CA GLU A 173 5.87 -2.18 21.62
C GLU A 173 4.53 -2.26 22.38
N GLY A 174 3.75 -3.33 22.14
CA GLY A 174 2.46 -3.56 22.79
C GLY A 174 1.28 -2.75 22.24
N LYS A 175 1.48 -1.93 21.19
CA LYS A 175 0.40 -1.17 20.53
C LYS A 175 0.18 -1.67 19.11
N LYS A 176 -1.09 -1.86 18.75
CA LYS A 176 -1.47 -2.24 17.38
C LYS A 176 -1.50 -1.01 16.48
N ILE A 177 -0.41 -0.79 15.73
CA ILE A 177 -0.20 0.42 14.92
C ILE A 177 0.12 0.09 13.45
N PRO A 178 -0.22 0.99 12.51
CA PRO A 178 0.29 0.95 11.14
C PRO A 178 1.74 1.46 11.11
N TYR A 179 2.69 0.59 11.49
CA TYR A 179 4.10 0.98 11.64
C TYR A 179 4.74 1.49 10.34
N PHE A 180 4.25 1.02 9.18
CA PHE A 180 4.83 1.33 7.88
C PHE A 180 4.66 2.82 7.56
N SER A 181 3.47 3.40 7.77
CA SER A 181 3.30 4.85 7.67
C SER A 181 3.80 5.61 8.90
N GLU A 182 3.43 5.19 10.12
CA GLU A 182 3.67 5.99 11.33
C GLU A 182 5.13 6.04 11.78
N GLN A 183 5.88 4.94 11.63
CA GLN A 183 7.26 4.85 12.12
C GLN A 183 8.29 4.84 11.00
N PHE A 184 8.00 4.15 9.89
CA PHE A 184 8.96 4.02 8.80
C PHE A 184 8.93 5.21 7.84
N LEU A 185 7.76 5.51 7.25
CA LEU A 185 7.60 6.63 6.34
C LEU A 185 7.45 7.97 7.07
N GLU A 186 7.03 7.94 8.34
CA GLU A 186 6.75 9.11 9.20
C GLU A 186 5.66 10.03 8.64
N ILE A 187 4.66 9.44 7.96
CA ILE A 187 3.53 10.16 7.35
C ILE A 187 2.21 9.81 8.03
N THR A 188 1.21 10.67 7.89
CA THR A 188 -0.18 10.38 8.30
C THR A 188 -1.06 10.22 7.07
N PRO A 189 -1.33 8.98 6.61
CA PRO A 189 -2.16 8.76 5.44
C PRO A 189 -3.62 9.16 5.73
N PRO A 190 -4.33 9.70 4.73
CA PRO A 190 -5.77 9.90 4.86
C PRO A 190 -6.48 8.54 4.97
N THR A 191 -7.75 8.57 5.38
CA THR A 191 -8.62 7.39 5.40
C THR A 191 -8.79 6.82 3.99
N SER A 192 -8.85 5.49 3.85
CA SER A 192 -9.05 4.86 2.53
C SER A 192 -10.45 5.16 1.97
N THR A 193 -10.60 5.16 0.65
CA THR A 193 -11.91 5.33 -0.02
C THR A 193 -12.97 4.36 0.52
N GLN A 194 -12.60 3.10 0.79
CA GLN A 194 -13.52 2.14 1.41
C GLN A 194 -13.92 2.49 2.85
N GLU A 195 -12.97 2.96 3.66
CA GLU A 195 -13.24 3.41 5.03
C GLU A 195 -14.13 4.65 5.02
N GLN A 196 -13.83 5.62 4.16
CA GLN A 196 -14.64 6.81 3.92
C GLN A 196 -16.08 6.44 3.55
N ILE A 197 -16.29 5.57 2.54
CA ILE A 197 -17.62 5.07 2.15
C ILE A 197 -18.34 4.41 3.32
N LYS A 198 -17.63 3.57 4.10
CA LYS A 198 -18.20 2.87 5.24
C LYS A 198 -18.66 3.85 6.33
N GLU A 199 -17.87 4.89 6.59
CA GLU A 199 -18.15 5.90 7.59
C GLU A 199 -19.31 6.82 7.18
N ILE A 200 -19.35 7.24 5.91
CA ILE A 200 -20.47 7.97 5.31
C ILE A 200 -21.77 7.15 5.43
N LYS A 201 -21.75 5.87 5.03
CA LYS A 201 -22.93 4.98 5.14
C LYS A 201 -23.39 4.80 6.58
N LYS A 202 -22.46 4.70 7.53
CA LYS A 202 -22.76 4.59 8.96
C LYS A 202 -23.43 5.87 9.47
N THR A 203 -22.92 7.03 9.08
CA THR A 203 -23.46 8.35 9.43
C THR A 203 -24.86 8.53 8.86
N VAL A 204 -25.05 8.27 7.56
CA VAL A 204 -26.37 8.33 6.91
C VAL A 204 -27.36 7.41 7.62
N THR A 205 -26.96 6.17 7.93
CA THR A 205 -27.81 5.21 8.67
C THR A 205 -28.22 5.75 10.04
N HIS A 206 -27.28 6.36 10.77
CA HIS A 206 -27.53 6.90 12.10
C HIS A 206 -28.48 8.11 12.05
N VAL A 207 -28.22 9.04 11.14
CA VAL A 207 -29.03 10.25 10.95
C VAL A 207 -30.43 9.87 10.45
N ALA A 208 -30.55 9.00 9.45
CA ALA A 208 -31.85 8.56 8.94
C ALA A 208 -32.72 7.94 10.05
N LYS A 209 -32.14 7.08 10.90
CA LYS A 209 -32.86 6.52 12.06
C LYS A 209 -33.27 7.56 13.09
N LYS A 210 -32.42 8.57 13.33
CA LYS A 210 -32.68 9.63 14.34
C LYS A 210 -33.82 10.55 13.92
N TYR A 211 -33.98 10.79 12.63
CA TYR A 211 -34.98 11.70 12.06
C TYR A 211 -36.17 10.98 11.40
N ASP A 212 -36.33 9.67 11.65
CA ASP A 212 -37.40 8.82 11.11
C ASP A 212 -37.50 8.84 9.57
N GLU A 213 -36.34 8.91 8.91
CA GLU A 213 -36.24 8.80 7.46
C GLU A 213 -36.16 7.35 7.01
N GLU A 214 -36.61 7.08 5.78
CA GLU A 214 -36.51 5.76 5.17
C GLU A 214 -35.04 5.40 4.88
N ASN A 215 -34.44 4.64 5.80
CA ASN A 215 -33.03 4.26 5.75
C ASN A 215 -32.65 3.55 4.44
N TYR A 216 -33.56 2.77 3.84
CA TYR A 216 -33.31 2.12 2.55
C TYR A 216 -33.13 3.14 1.42
N LEU A 217 -34.01 4.15 1.34
CA LEU A 217 -33.90 5.21 0.34
C LEU A 217 -32.65 6.06 0.57
N ALA A 218 -32.37 6.42 1.83
CA ALA A 218 -31.18 7.21 2.17
C ALA A 218 -29.87 6.50 1.74
N LEU A 219 -29.75 5.20 2.01
CA LEU A 219 -28.59 4.40 1.60
C LEU A 219 -28.50 4.20 0.08
N ALA A 220 -29.63 4.04 -0.62
CA ALA A 220 -29.66 3.95 -2.08
C ALA A 220 -29.17 5.25 -2.73
N THR A 221 -29.68 6.40 -2.26
CA THR A 221 -29.24 7.73 -2.71
C THR A 221 -27.76 7.97 -2.41
N THR A 222 -27.30 7.55 -1.22
CA THR A 222 -25.88 7.62 -0.83
C THR A 222 -25.01 6.84 -1.81
N GLN A 223 -25.41 5.62 -2.15
CA GLN A 223 -24.64 4.77 -3.06
C GLN A 223 -24.56 5.36 -4.47
N GLN A 224 -25.67 5.93 -4.95
CA GLN A 224 -25.70 6.61 -6.25
C GLN A 224 -24.79 7.86 -6.25
N ALA A 225 -24.85 8.68 -5.20
CA ALA A 225 -24.03 9.89 -5.08
C ALA A 225 -22.53 9.57 -5.02
N ILE A 226 -22.14 8.55 -4.26
CA ILE A 226 -20.75 8.06 -4.21
C ILE A 226 -20.29 7.61 -5.59
N PHE A 227 -21.11 6.83 -6.31
CA PHE A 227 -20.75 6.33 -7.63
C PHE A 227 -20.53 7.48 -8.62
N THR A 228 -21.41 8.47 -8.63
CA THR A 228 -21.28 9.66 -9.50
C THR A 228 -20.01 10.45 -9.20
N GLN A 229 -19.66 10.70 -7.93
CA GLN A 229 -18.44 11.42 -7.60
C GLN A 229 -17.17 10.65 -8.00
N LEU A 230 -17.15 9.33 -7.76
CA LEU A 230 -16.03 8.50 -8.18
C LEU A 230 -15.86 8.46 -9.70
N GLU A 231 -16.94 8.50 -10.48
CA GLU A 231 -16.85 8.61 -11.95
C GLU A 231 -16.32 9.98 -12.42
N GLU A 232 -16.57 11.05 -11.66
CA GLU A 232 -16.23 12.43 -12.06
C GLU A 232 -14.83 12.87 -11.60
N SER A 233 -14.42 12.52 -10.38
CA SER A 233 -13.20 13.07 -9.77
C SER A 233 -12.34 12.09 -8.99
N ASP A 234 -12.67 10.79 -8.95
CA ASP A 234 -11.98 9.77 -8.12
C ASP A 234 -11.90 10.13 -6.61
N GLU A 235 -12.63 11.16 -6.17
CA GLU A 235 -12.65 11.70 -4.80
C GLU A 235 -14.07 11.61 -4.22
N ILE A 236 -14.18 11.56 -2.90
CA ILE A 236 -15.45 11.50 -2.19
C ILE A 236 -15.56 12.69 -1.23
N ASP A 237 -16.62 13.48 -1.40
CA ASP A 237 -16.99 14.58 -0.51
C ASP A 237 -18.30 14.21 0.22
N ALA A 238 -18.21 14.01 1.54
CA ALA A 238 -19.38 13.64 2.32
C ALA A 238 -20.42 14.76 2.40
N GLY A 239 -20.02 16.03 2.32
CA GLY A 239 -20.92 17.18 2.29
C GLY A 239 -21.85 17.14 1.08
N ILE A 240 -21.30 16.94 -0.13
CA ILE A 240 -22.10 16.82 -1.36
C ILE A 240 -23.04 15.61 -1.27
N ILE A 241 -22.60 14.50 -0.66
CA ILE A 241 -23.44 13.32 -0.46
C ILE A 241 -24.59 13.63 0.50
N PHE A 242 -24.32 14.27 1.64
CA PHE A 242 -25.34 14.63 2.62
C PHE A 242 -26.34 15.64 2.06
N ASP A 243 -25.89 16.57 1.21
CA ASP A 243 -26.74 17.50 0.48
C ASP A 243 -27.72 16.81 -0.45
N THR A 244 -27.27 15.73 -1.08
CA THR A 244 -28.09 14.93 -1.98
C THR A 244 -29.07 14.05 -1.20
N VAL A 245 -28.59 13.40 -0.13
CA VAL A 245 -29.36 12.44 0.67
C VAL A 245 -30.43 13.13 1.52
N PHE A 246 -30.11 14.29 2.12
CA PHE A 246 -30.99 15.02 3.05
C PHE A 246 -31.50 16.35 2.48
N LYS A 247 -31.60 16.46 1.14
CA LYS A 247 -31.96 17.68 0.41
C LYS A 247 -33.16 18.44 0.99
N ASP A 248 -34.22 17.71 1.33
CA ASP A 248 -35.48 18.29 1.82
C ASP A 248 -35.59 18.25 3.36
N LYS A 249 -34.51 17.89 4.06
CA LYS A 249 -34.49 17.59 5.51
C LYS A 249 -33.41 18.40 6.23
N PRO A 250 -33.65 19.69 6.52
CA PRO A 250 -32.62 20.59 7.06
C PRO A 250 -32.04 20.13 8.40
N LEU A 251 -32.86 19.59 9.30
CA LEU A 251 -32.39 19.10 10.60
C LEU A 251 -31.54 17.83 10.50
N ALA A 252 -31.87 16.92 9.57
CA ALA A 252 -31.08 15.72 9.32
C ALA A 252 -29.75 16.09 8.66
N LYS A 253 -29.77 17.03 7.70
CA LYS A 253 -28.59 17.61 7.08
C LYS A 253 -27.66 18.23 8.11
N GLU A 254 -28.15 19.11 8.98
CA GLU A 254 -27.33 19.73 10.03
C GLU A 254 -26.68 18.69 10.96
N ALA A 255 -27.43 17.66 11.36
CA ALA A 255 -26.88 16.56 12.16
C ALA A 255 -25.81 15.74 11.43
N ALA A 256 -25.95 15.52 10.11
CA ALA A 256 -24.94 14.85 9.30
C ALA A 256 -23.65 15.70 9.20
N TYR A 257 -23.77 17.02 9.04
CA TYR A 257 -22.63 17.93 9.03
C TYR A 257 -21.91 18.00 10.39
N GLN A 258 -22.65 17.92 11.50
CA GLN A 258 -22.03 17.81 12.83
C GLN A 258 -21.20 16.53 12.98
N ALA A 259 -21.60 15.44 12.33
CA ALA A 259 -20.85 14.19 12.31
C ALA A 259 -19.53 14.32 11.52
N ILE A 260 -19.45 15.15 10.48
CA ILE A 260 -18.19 15.44 9.77
C ILE A 260 -17.15 16.01 10.75
N ALA A 261 -17.54 17.00 11.53
CA ALA A 261 -16.65 17.69 12.46
C ALA A 261 -16.19 16.81 13.64
N THR A 262 -16.92 15.74 13.96
CA THR A 262 -16.64 14.87 15.11
C THR A 262 -16.04 13.52 14.73
N GLU A 263 -16.35 12.98 13.55
CA GLU A 263 -15.93 11.64 13.11
C GLU A 263 -14.81 11.66 12.05
N LYS A 264 -14.26 12.83 11.69
CA LYS A 264 -13.20 12.98 10.65
C LYS A 264 -13.58 12.32 9.30
N ILE A 265 -14.85 12.49 8.93
CA ILE A 265 -15.38 12.10 7.63
C ILE A 265 -14.79 13.05 6.57
N PRO A 266 -14.37 12.56 5.39
CA PRO A 266 -13.85 13.42 4.31
C PRO A 266 -14.88 14.45 3.86
#